data_AF-A0AAW2UXE5-F1
#
_entry.id   AF-A0AAW2UXE5-F1
#
_cell.length_a   1.000
_cell.length_b   1.000
_cell.length_c   1.000
_cell.angle_alpha   90.00
_cell.angle_beta   90.00
_cell.angle_gamma   90.00
#
_symmetry.space_group_name_H-M   'P 1'
#
loop_
_entity.id
_entity.type
_entity.pdbx_description
1 polymer ?
#
loop_
_entity_poly.entity_id
_entity_poly.type
_entity_poly.pdbx_seq_one_letter_code
_entity_poly.pdbx_strand_id
1 'polypeptide(L)'
;MELNFAADSPPLHAIAAAKIAGVSLVTNPTLAAGSPPTLVLASGQRLHGGLVVLRYIGRIGSLPDFYGRDAYQSSQIDEWLEYAPIFGSGSEFEGACSFVDEYLLQNTFLVGNSLSIADVAVWVGLAVENGATETAGSRAFEVDLPHAEVGKVKLRFAPEPSGYLHIGHSKAALLNQYFADRYKGQVIVRFDDTNPDKESNEFVDNLLKDIETLGIKYSAVTYTSDYFPQLMEMAEKLIKEGKAYVDDTPREKMQHERMEGIESKCRNNSVEENLKLWRK
;
A
#
# COMPACT_ATOMS: atom_id res chain seq x y z
N MET A 1 25.87 12.89 12.82
CA MET A 1 26.94 12.23 12.03
C MET A 1 26.79 12.64 10.59
N GLU A 2 27.83 12.43 9.77
CA GLU A 2 27.84 12.88 8.38
C GLU A 2 28.07 11.71 7.43
N LEU A 3 27.19 11.53 6.44
CA LEU A 3 27.28 10.49 5.42
C LEU A 3 27.68 11.11 4.09
N ASN A 4 28.91 10.83 3.68
CA ASN A 4 29.49 11.25 2.41
C ASN A 4 29.31 10.14 1.36
N PHE A 5 28.84 10.47 0.16
CA PHE A 5 28.63 9.51 -0.92
C PHE A 5 28.70 10.16 -2.30
N ALA A 6 28.73 9.34 -3.36
CA ALA A 6 28.72 9.81 -4.74
C ALA A 6 27.29 10.14 -5.16
N ALA A 7 27.06 11.29 -5.80
CA ALA A 7 25.72 11.79 -6.11
C ALA A 7 24.89 10.85 -7.01
N ASP A 8 25.57 10.06 -7.85
CA ASP A 8 25.01 9.05 -8.76
C ASP A 8 24.71 7.71 -8.10
N SER A 9 25.18 7.47 -6.87
CA SER A 9 24.96 6.23 -6.12
C SER A 9 24.66 6.53 -4.64
N PRO A 10 23.48 7.11 -4.35
CA PRO A 10 23.08 7.39 -2.98
C PRO A 10 22.88 6.08 -2.20
N PRO A 11 23.43 5.94 -0.97
CA PRO A 11 23.21 4.77 -0.12
C PRO A 11 21.82 4.83 0.52
N LEU A 12 20.78 4.59 -0.28
CA LEU A 12 19.38 4.76 0.12
C LEU A 12 19.02 3.96 1.37
N HIS A 13 19.62 2.78 1.56
CA HIS A 13 19.38 1.92 2.71
C HIS A 13 19.85 2.58 4.00
N ALA A 14 21.03 3.20 4.00
CA ALA A 14 21.56 3.93 5.15
C ALA A 14 20.72 5.19 5.45
N ILE A 15 20.32 5.92 4.41
CA ILE A 15 19.52 7.15 4.56
C ILE A 15 18.12 6.81 5.11
N ALA A 16 17.46 5.81 4.54
CA ALA A 16 16.14 5.36 4.99
C ALA A 16 16.19 4.81 6.42
N ALA A 17 17.17 3.94 6.73
CA ALA A 17 17.33 3.39 8.07
C ALA A 17 17.57 4.49 9.12
N ALA A 18 18.38 5.51 8.81
CA ALA A 18 18.62 6.61 9.73
C ALA A 18 17.34 7.38 10.03
N LYS A 19 16.53 7.66 9.02
CA LYS A 19 15.24 8.36 9.18
C LYS A 19 14.25 7.52 10.01
N ILE A 20 14.10 6.24 9.68
CA ILE A 20 13.19 5.32 10.36
C ILE A 20 13.58 5.15 11.83
N ALA A 21 14.87 5.03 12.12
CA ALA A 21 15.37 4.77 13.46
C ALA A 21 15.74 6.04 14.25
N GLY A 22 15.29 7.22 13.80
CA GLY A 22 15.49 8.48 14.53
C GLY A 22 16.95 8.93 14.65
N VAL A 23 17.84 8.46 13.77
CA VAL A 23 19.27 8.78 13.81
C VAL A 23 19.55 10.07 13.04
N SER A 24 20.08 11.09 13.73
CA SER A 24 20.45 12.36 13.12
C SER A 24 21.65 12.22 12.17
N LEU A 25 21.36 12.27 10.87
CA LEU A 25 22.32 12.07 9.79
C LEU A 25 22.27 13.23 8.79
N VAL A 26 23.43 13.86 8.55
CA VAL A 26 23.62 14.87 7.50
C VAL A 26 24.17 14.17 6.26
N THR A 27 23.57 14.39 5.09
CA THR A 27 23.95 13.75 3.83
C THR A 27 24.73 14.70 2.93
N ASN A 28 25.91 14.28 2.47
CA ASN A 28 26.82 15.06 1.63
C ASN A 28 27.17 14.30 0.33
N PRO A 29 26.53 14.62 -0.81
CA PRO A 29 26.75 13.94 -2.08
C PRO A 29 27.97 14.51 -2.84
N THR A 30 29.15 14.46 -2.24
CA THR A 30 30.37 15.12 -2.76
C THR A 30 31.47 14.17 -3.21
N LEU A 31 31.34 12.86 -3.00
CA LEU A 31 32.37 11.91 -3.40
C LEU A 31 32.36 11.69 -4.92
N ALA A 32 33.51 11.30 -5.48
CA ALA A 32 33.61 10.92 -6.89
C ALA A 32 32.80 9.65 -7.18
N ALA A 33 32.28 9.52 -8.40
CA ALA A 33 31.58 8.32 -8.87
C ALA A 33 32.37 7.03 -8.56
N GLY A 34 31.67 5.99 -8.10
CA GLY A 34 32.28 4.72 -7.69
C GLY A 34 32.96 4.73 -6.30
N SER A 35 33.02 5.88 -5.61
CA SER A 35 33.54 5.92 -4.24
C SER A 35 32.56 5.25 -3.27
N PRO A 36 33.03 4.40 -2.33
CA PRO A 36 32.16 3.80 -1.34
C PRO A 36 31.61 4.88 -0.39
N PRO A 37 30.33 4.78 0.02
CA PRO A 37 29.76 5.71 0.98
C PRO A 37 30.54 5.63 2.29
N THR A 38 30.77 6.80 2.90
CA THR A 38 31.61 6.94 4.09
C THR A 38 30.85 7.71 5.17
N LEU A 39 30.62 7.06 6.31
CA LEU A 39 30.07 7.70 7.49
C LEU A 39 31.19 8.25 8.36
N VAL A 40 31.10 9.54 8.71
CA VAL A 40 31.99 10.23 9.64
C VAL A 40 31.25 10.46 10.95
N LEU A 41 31.78 9.89 12.03
CA LEU A 41 31.24 10.02 13.38
C LEU A 41 31.65 11.35 14.01
N ALA A 42 30.95 11.78 15.06
CA ALA A 42 31.30 12.99 15.80
C ALA A 42 32.72 12.93 16.41
N SER A 43 33.23 11.72 16.67
CA SER A 43 34.60 11.47 17.13
C SER A 43 35.67 11.64 16.04
N GLY A 44 35.27 11.85 14.78
CA GLY A 44 36.17 11.86 13.61
C GLY A 44 36.48 10.48 13.04
N GLN A 45 36.05 9.40 13.70
CA GLN A 45 36.18 8.03 13.18
C GLN A 45 35.32 7.83 11.93
N ARG A 46 35.75 6.93 11.05
CA ARG A 46 35.13 6.69 9.74
C ARG A 46 34.74 5.24 9.54
N LEU A 47 33.60 5.02 8.91
CA LEU A 47 33.13 3.72 8.44
C LEU A 47 32.88 3.79 6.94
N HIS A 48 33.26 2.75 6.22
CA HIS A 48 33.21 2.71 4.75
C HIS A 48 32.33 1.56 4.27
N GLY A 49 31.52 1.82 3.24
CA GLY A 49 30.66 0.83 2.59
C GLY A 49 29.21 0.88 3.07
N GLY A 50 28.28 0.75 2.13
CA GLY A 50 26.86 0.98 2.40
C GLY A 50 26.28 0.06 3.48
N LEU A 51 26.53 -1.25 3.37
CA LEU A 51 26.04 -2.22 4.36
C LEU A 51 26.71 -2.03 5.72
N VAL A 52 27.98 -1.63 5.77
CA VAL A 52 28.68 -1.33 7.03
C VAL A 52 28.00 -0.14 7.73
N VAL A 53 27.72 0.92 6.99
CA VAL A 53 27.00 2.09 7.49
C VAL A 53 25.58 1.72 7.95
N LEU A 54 24.86 0.91 7.17
CA LEU A 54 23.52 0.43 7.54
C LEU A 54 23.55 -0.37 8.86
N ARG A 55 24.47 -1.31 9.01
CA ARG A 55 24.63 -2.09 10.25
C ARG A 55 24.98 -1.20 11.44
N TYR A 56 25.78 -0.16 11.24
CA TYR A 56 26.09 0.80 12.29
C TYR A 56 24.84 1.55 12.72
N ILE A 57 24.08 2.11 11.77
CA ILE A 57 22.81 2.81 12.01
C ILE A 57 21.81 1.88 12.71
N GLY A 58 21.68 0.64 12.26
CA GLY A 58 20.81 -0.37 12.86
C GLY A 58 21.08 -0.58 14.35
N ARG A 59 22.36 -0.60 14.75
CA ARG A 59 22.78 -0.81 16.14
C ARG A 59 22.58 0.39 17.06
N ILE A 60 22.63 1.61 16.53
CA ILE A 60 22.51 2.84 17.33
C ILE A 60 21.13 3.50 17.25
N GLY A 61 20.28 2.99 16.36
CA GLY A 61 18.93 3.49 16.15
C GLY A 61 18.05 3.34 17.38
N SER A 62 17.05 4.21 17.51
CA SER A 62 16.11 4.15 18.63
C SER A 62 14.98 3.13 18.44
N LEU A 63 14.91 2.51 17.26
CA LEU A 63 13.88 1.51 16.97
C LEU A 63 14.24 0.17 17.65
N PRO A 64 13.35 -0.41 18.47
CA PRO A 64 13.61 -1.69 19.13
C PRO A 64 13.91 -2.79 18.11
N ASP A 65 14.87 -3.66 18.45
CA ASP A 65 15.25 -4.85 17.67
C ASP A 65 15.62 -4.59 16.19
N PHE A 66 15.95 -3.35 15.83
CA PHE A 66 16.24 -2.95 14.45
C PHE A 66 17.49 -3.63 13.86
N TYR A 67 18.40 -4.08 14.74
CA TYR A 67 19.53 -4.97 14.41
C TYR A 67 19.46 -6.31 15.15
N GLY A 68 18.24 -6.77 15.48
CA GLY A 68 17.98 -8.02 16.19
C GLY A 68 18.14 -7.89 17.69
N ARG A 69 17.36 -8.69 18.43
CA ARG A 69 17.36 -8.70 19.90
C ARG A 69 18.42 -9.60 20.52
N ASP A 70 18.91 -10.57 19.74
CA ASP A 70 19.83 -11.61 20.15
C ASP A 70 20.77 -11.98 18.99
N ALA A 71 21.81 -12.75 19.29
CA ALA A 71 22.83 -13.13 18.30
C ALA A 71 22.24 -13.92 17.13
N TYR A 72 21.15 -14.66 17.33
CA TYR A 72 20.50 -15.42 16.27
C TYR A 72 19.81 -14.46 15.29
N GLN A 73 18.97 -13.55 15.79
CA GLN A 73 18.31 -12.56 14.93
C GLN A 73 19.29 -11.62 14.23
N SER A 74 20.33 -11.14 14.92
CA SER A 74 21.35 -10.31 14.28
C SER A 74 22.06 -11.06 13.14
N SER A 75 22.26 -12.38 13.27
CA SER A 75 22.85 -13.21 12.22
C SER A 75 21.91 -13.41 11.04
N GLN A 76 20.61 -13.63 11.29
CA GLN A 76 19.59 -13.68 10.22
C GLN A 76 19.48 -12.34 9.47
N ILE A 77 19.61 -11.23 10.18
CA ILE A 77 19.68 -9.90 9.55
C ILE A 77 20.89 -9.82 8.63
N ASP A 78 22.06 -10.24 9.10
CA ASP A 78 23.27 -10.23 8.29
C ASP A 78 23.16 -11.12 7.03
N GLU A 79 22.51 -12.28 7.14
CA GLU A 79 22.16 -13.14 6.00
C GLU A 79 21.31 -12.40 4.95
N TRP A 80 20.24 -11.72 5.36
CA TRP A 80 19.42 -10.92 4.45
C TRP A 80 20.17 -9.72 3.85
N LEU A 81 21.10 -9.12 4.58
CA LEU A 81 21.96 -8.05 4.07
C LEU A 81 22.92 -8.55 2.99
N GLU A 82 23.37 -9.80 3.07
CA GLU A 82 24.18 -10.46 2.05
C GLU A 82 23.34 -10.89 0.85
N TYR A 83 22.06 -11.21 1.07
CA TYR A 83 21.11 -11.57 0.02
C TYR A 83 20.60 -10.36 -0.78
N ALA A 84 20.31 -9.24 -0.13
CA ALA A 84 19.68 -8.07 -0.74
C ALA A 84 20.36 -7.52 -2.03
N PRO A 85 21.69 -7.56 -2.19
CA PRO A 85 22.34 -7.16 -3.44
C PRO A 85 21.90 -7.95 -4.68
N ILE A 86 21.35 -9.16 -4.52
CA ILE A 86 20.85 -9.98 -5.65
C ILE A 86 19.72 -9.26 -6.40
N PHE A 87 18.93 -8.41 -5.75
CA PHE A 87 17.90 -7.61 -6.43
C PHE A 87 18.48 -6.59 -7.44
N GLY A 88 19.77 -6.26 -7.35
CA GLY A 88 20.45 -5.46 -8.37
C GLY A 88 20.94 -6.26 -9.58
N SER A 89 20.83 -7.59 -9.55
CA SER A 89 21.25 -8.53 -10.60
C SER A 89 20.04 -8.89 -11.46
N GLY A 90 19.88 -8.23 -12.62
CA GLY A 90 18.69 -8.38 -13.46
C GLY A 90 18.39 -9.81 -13.95
N SER A 91 19.39 -10.72 -13.97
CA SER A 91 19.16 -12.14 -14.31
C SER A 91 18.59 -12.97 -13.16
N GLU A 92 18.73 -12.51 -11.92
CA GLU A 92 18.35 -13.24 -10.70
C GLU A 92 17.15 -12.60 -10.00
N PHE A 93 16.72 -11.41 -10.44
CA PHE A 93 15.67 -10.62 -9.81
C PHE A 93 14.34 -11.37 -9.64
N GLU A 94 13.82 -12.02 -10.69
CA GLU A 94 12.54 -12.75 -10.62
C GLU A 94 12.60 -13.91 -9.61
N GLY A 95 13.74 -14.62 -9.56
CA GLY A 95 13.97 -15.68 -8.59
C GLY A 95 14.05 -15.13 -7.16
N ALA A 96 14.72 -13.99 -6.98
CA ALA A 96 14.82 -13.33 -5.69
C ALA A 96 13.47 -12.79 -5.18
N CYS A 97 12.65 -12.24 -6.07
CA CYS A 97 11.30 -11.81 -5.75
C CYS A 97 10.42 -12.99 -5.35
N SER A 98 10.49 -14.10 -6.09
CA SER A 98 9.73 -15.32 -5.78
C SER A 98 10.11 -15.89 -4.42
N PHE A 99 11.41 -15.92 -4.10
CA PHE A 99 11.90 -16.37 -2.80
C PHE A 99 11.40 -15.50 -1.64
N VAL A 100 11.47 -14.18 -1.78
CA VAL A 100 10.97 -13.25 -0.74
C VAL A 100 9.45 -13.35 -0.61
N ASP A 101 8.71 -13.47 -1.71
CA ASP A 101 7.25 -13.63 -1.67
C ASP A 101 6.86 -14.90 -0.90
N GLU A 102 7.47 -16.04 -1.22
CA GLU A 102 7.24 -17.30 -0.50
C GLU A 102 7.61 -17.20 0.99
N TYR A 103 8.73 -16.54 1.30
CA TYR A 103 9.15 -16.32 2.69
C TYR A 103 8.14 -15.49 3.48
N LEU A 104 7.58 -14.44 2.87
CA LEU A 104 6.62 -13.53 3.49
C LEU A 104 5.19 -14.10 3.54
N LEU A 105 4.89 -15.21 2.85
CA LEU A 105 3.61 -15.91 3.05
C LEU A 105 3.41 -16.37 4.50
N GLN A 106 4.50 -16.72 5.18
CA GLN A 106 4.49 -17.19 6.56
C GLN A 106 4.94 -16.13 7.57
N ASN A 107 5.47 -14.99 7.11
CA ASN A 107 6.13 -14.00 7.94
C ASN A 107 5.72 -12.58 7.55
N THR A 108 5.49 -11.71 8.54
CA THR A 108 5.21 -10.28 8.28
C THR A 108 6.48 -9.45 8.08
N PHE A 109 7.59 -9.87 8.70
CA PHE A 109 8.90 -9.23 8.60
C PHE A 109 9.96 -10.26 8.23
N LEU A 110 11.07 -9.82 7.65
CA LEU A 110 12.14 -10.74 7.23
C LEU A 110 12.85 -11.41 8.41
N VAL A 111 12.90 -10.75 9.57
CA VAL A 111 13.49 -11.31 10.79
C VAL A 111 12.64 -11.00 12.01
N GLY A 112 12.29 -12.05 12.76
CA GLY A 112 11.49 -11.90 13.97
C GLY A 112 10.08 -11.38 13.69
N ASN A 113 9.61 -10.47 14.55
CA ASN A 113 8.25 -9.92 14.51
C ASN A 113 8.25 -8.37 14.46
N SER A 114 9.34 -7.76 13.99
CA SER A 114 9.52 -6.31 13.99
C SER A 114 10.32 -5.86 12.77
N LEU A 115 10.12 -4.60 12.38
CA LEU A 115 10.90 -3.98 11.31
C LEU A 115 12.38 -3.96 11.68
N SER A 116 13.22 -4.44 10.76
CA SER A 116 14.66 -4.53 10.91
C SER A 116 15.38 -3.88 9.73
N ILE A 117 16.70 -3.71 9.83
CA ILE A 117 17.48 -3.26 8.67
C ILE A 117 17.50 -4.29 7.52
N ALA A 118 17.12 -5.55 7.74
CA ALA A 118 16.96 -6.53 6.67
C ALA A 118 15.81 -6.11 5.74
N ASP A 119 14.67 -5.70 6.31
CA ASP A 119 13.52 -5.21 5.56
C ASP A 119 13.89 -3.95 4.76
N VAL A 120 14.67 -3.04 5.36
CA VAL A 120 15.17 -1.85 4.67
C VAL A 120 16.12 -2.21 3.51
N ALA A 121 16.99 -3.20 3.70
CA ALA A 121 17.94 -3.63 2.67
C ALA A 121 17.22 -4.25 1.47
N VAL A 122 16.26 -5.15 1.70
CA VAL A 122 15.45 -5.76 0.64
C VAL A 122 14.57 -4.72 -0.06
N TRP A 123 13.94 -3.81 0.70
CA TRP A 123 13.16 -2.71 0.12
C TRP A 123 13.99 -1.86 -0.85
N VAL A 124 15.24 -1.52 -0.50
CA VAL A 124 16.12 -0.76 -1.41
C VAL A 124 16.49 -1.58 -2.64
N GLY A 125 16.78 -2.87 -2.49
CA GLY A 125 17.03 -3.76 -3.61
C GLY A 125 15.89 -3.72 -4.64
N LEU A 126 14.64 -3.79 -4.17
CA LEU A 126 13.43 -3.70 -4.99
C LEU A 126 13.20 -2.28 -5.56
N ALA A 127 13.54 -1.23 -4.81
CA ALA A 127 13.31 0.15 -5.23
C ALA A 127 14.31 0.63 -6.30
N VAL A 128 15.56 0.15 -6.28
CA VAL A 128 16.62 0.63 -7.18
C VAL A 128 16.44 0.11 -8.61
N GLU A 129 15.95 -1.11 -8.82
CA GLU A 129 15.69 -1.60 -10.20
C GLU A 129 14.54 -0.84 -10.88
N ASN A 130 13.54 -0.43 -10.09
CA ASN A 130 12.45 0.43 -10.57
C ASN A 130 12.93 1.84 -11.00
N GLY A 131 14.13 2.26 -10.59
CA GLY A 131 14.76 3.53 -11.00
C GLY A 131 15.87 3.39 -12.03
N ALA A 132 16.47 2.20 -12.20
CA ALA A 132 17.58 1.95 -13.13
C ALA A 132 17.11 1.51 -14.54
N THR A 133 15.83 1.24 -14.72
CA THR A 133 15.22 0.77 -15.98
C THR A 133 14.64 1.92 -16.84
N GLU A 134 15.28 3.10 -16.88
CA GLU A 134 15.04 4.06 -17.97
C GLU A 134 15.86 3.74 -19.25
N THR A 135 16.66 2.66 -19.26
CA THR A 135 17.29 2.14 -20.47
C THR A 135 16.71 0.79 -20.89
N ALA A 136 15.74 0.88 -21.81
CA ALA A 136 15.37 -0.08 -22.86
C ALA A 136 15.55 -1.59 -22.55
N GLY A 137 14.47 -2.28 -22.21
CA GLY A 137 14.36 -3.71 -22.57
C GLY A 137 13.50 -4.62 -21.70
N SER A 138 13.27 -4.33 -20.43
CA SER A 138 12.34 -5.11 -19.60
C SER A 138 11.06 -4.31 -19.39
N ARG A 139 9.99 -4.71 -20.08
CA ARG A 139 8.65 -4.33 -19.66
C ARG A 139 8.42 -5.02 -18.31
N ALA A 140 8.75 -4.33 -17.21
CA ALA A 140 7.96 -4.45 -16.01
C ALA A 140 6.49 -4.42 -16.44
N PHE A 141 5.65 -5.29 -15.89
CA PHE A 141 4.21 -5.23 -16.12
C PHE A 141 3.68 -3.92 -15.50
N GLU A 142 3.97 -2.79 -16.14
CA GLU A 142 3.36 -1.51 -15.85
C GLU A 142 1.91 -1.61 -16.29
N VAL A 143 1.05 -1.95 -15.33
CA VAL A 143 -0.40 -1.92 -15.51
C VAL A 143 -0.78 -0.45 -15.63
N ASP A 144 -0.99 0.03 -16.84
CA ASP A 144 -1.53 1.37 -17.08
C ASP A 144 -3.06 1.38 -17.00
N LEU A 145 -3.62 2.55 -16.71
CA LEU A 145 -5.07 2.74 -16.72
C LEU A 145 -5.55 2.88 -18.17
N PRO A 146 -6.49 2.03 -18.63
CA PRO A 146 -6.97 2.09 -20.00
C PRO A 146 -7.67 3.43 -20.25
N HIS A 147 -7.31 4.11 -21.35
CA HIS A 147 -7.87 5.40 -21.77
C HIS A 147 -7.63 6.55 -20.77
N ALA A 148 -6.64 6.44 -19.88
CA ALA A 148 -6.34 7.51 -18.94
C ALA A 148 -5.72 8.73 -19.64
N GLU A 149 -6.31 9.89 -19.37
CA GLU A 149 -5.78 11.19 -19.81
C GLU A 149 -5.17 11.92 -18.61
N VAL A 150 -3.95 12.43 -18.80
CA VAL A 150 -3.23 13.20 -17.77
C VAL A 150 -4.08 14.39 -17.33
N GLY A 151 -4.24 14.57 -16.02
CA GLY A 151 -5.05 15.62 -15.40
C GLY A 151 -6.53 15.30 -15.26
N LYS A 152 -7.04 14.21 -15.88
CA LYS A 152 -8.46 13.84 -15.83
C LYS A 152 -8.77 12.60 -14.99
N VAL A 153 -7.74 11.86 -14.59
CA VAL A 153 -7.91 10.65 -13.77
C VAL A 153 -8.48 11.01 -12.39
N LYS A 154 -9.58 10.36 -12.02
CA LYS A 154 -10.20 10.45 -10.69
C LYS A 154 -10.29 9.06 -10.10
N LEU A 155 -9.61 8.87 -8.98
CA LEU A 155 -9.48 7.62 -8.26
C LEU A 155 -10.18 7.73 -6.91
N ARG A 156 -10.56 6.60 -6.33
CA ARG A 156 -11.10 6.59 -4.96
C ARG A 156 -10.55 5.46 -4.12
N PHE A 157 -10.18 5.81 -2.90
CA PHE A 157 -10.02 4.85 -1.81
C PHE A 157 -11.32 4.84 -1.01
N ALA A 158 -12.00 3.69 -0.99
CA ALA A 158 -13.36 3.59 -0.46
C ALA A 158 -13.47 2.57 0.69
N PRO A 159 -12.98 2.88 1.90
CA PRO A 159 -13.11 1.99 3.04
C PRO A 159 -14.52 2.05 3.64
N GLU A 160 -15.00 0.91 4.13
CA GLU A 160 -16.16 0.88 5.04
C GLU A 160 -15.71 1.35 6.43
N PRO A 161 -16.41 2.30 7.09
CA PRO A 161 -16.06 2.78 8.43
C PRO A 161 -16.55 1.83 9.53
N SER A 162 -16.27 0.53 9.39
CA SER A 162 -16.67 -0.54 10.31
C SER A 162 -15.50 -1.24 11.01
N GLY A 163 -14.26 -0.79 10.74
CA GLY A 163 -13.05 -1.35 11.31
C GLY A 163 -11.81 -0.50 11.01
N TYR A 164 -10.67 -0.96 11.52
CA TYR A 164 -9.36 -0.31 11.36
C TYR A 164 -8.68 -0.69 10.05
N LEU A 165 -7.81 0.19 9.53
CA LEU A 165 -6.97 -0.18 8.38
C LEU A 165 -6.00 -1.30 8.77
N HIS A 166 -5.71 -2.12 7.77
CA HIS A 166 -4.70 -3.16 7.85
C HIS A 166 -3.89 -3.13 6.55
N ILE A 167 -2.79 -3.88 6.49
CA ILE A 167 -1.83 -3.79 5.37
C ILE A 167 -2.47 -4.02 3.99
N GLY A 168 -3.48 -4.89 3.88
CA GLY A 168 -4.25 -5.06 2.65
C GLY A 168 -4.93 -3.78 2.13
N HIS A 169 -5.41 -2.91 3.03
CA HIS A 169 -5.95 -1.62 2.66
C HIS A 169 -4.86 -0.65 2.19
N SER A 170 -3.68 -0.69 2.82
CA SER A 170 -2.54 0.15 2.41
C SER A 170 -2.17 -0.09 0.96
N LYS A 171 -2.21 -1.35 0.49
CA LYS A 171 -1.99 -1.67 -0.93
C LYS A 171 -2.97 -0.94 -1.84
N ALA A 172 -4.27 -1.01 -1.55
CA ALA A 172 -5.29 -0.34 -2.37
C ALA A 172 -5.12 1.19 -2.33
N ALA A 173 -4.85 1.75 -1.15
CA ALA A 173 -4.73 3.18 -0.95
C ALA A 173 -3.48 3.75 -1.65
N LEU A 174 -2.32 3.09 -1.50
CA LEU A 174 -1.07 3.44 -2.18
C LEU A 174 -1.16 3.27 -3.71
N LEU A 175 -1.88 2.25 -4.19
CA LEU A 175 -2.09 2.06 -5.63
C LEU A 175 -2.91 3.21 -6.24
N ASN A 176 -3.95 3.68 -5.54
CA ASN A 176 -4.70 4.86 -5.98
C ASN A 176 -3.81 6.12 -5.97
N GLN A 177 -2.96 6.30 -4.96
CA GLN A 177 -2.01 7.42 -4.92
C GLN A 177 -1.00 7.35 -6.08
N TYR A 178 -0.42 6.18 -6.35
CA TYR A 178 0.52 5.95 -7.45
C TYR A 178 -0.06 6.39 -8.80
N PHE A 179 -1.28 5.95 -9.12
CA PHE A 179 -1.93 6.34 -10.37
C PHE A 179 -2.32 7.81 -10.40
N ALA A 180 -2.71 8.41 -9.27
CA ALA A 180 -2.97 9.84 -9.21
C ALA A 180 -1.69 10.64 -9.50
N ASP A 181 -0.55 10.25 -8.94
CA ASP A 181 0.72 10.94 -9.19
C ASP A 181 1.18 10.77 -10.65
N ARG A 182 1.14 9.53 -11.18
CA ARG A 182 1.52 9.23 -12.58
C ARG A 182 0.70 10.02 -13.59
N TYR A 183 -0.62 10.08 -13.39
CA TYR A 183 -1.53 10.73 -14.32
C TYR A 183 -1.88 12.17 -13.92
N LYS A 184 -1.21 12.77 -12.93
CA LYS A 184 -1.56 14.09 -12.36
C LYS A 184 -3.06 14.20 -12.03
N GLY A 185 -3.64 13.09 -11.59
CA GLY A 185 -5.04 12.93 -11.25
C GLY A 185 -5.35 13.32 -9.82
N GLN A 186 -6.50 12.88 -9.34
CA GLN A 186 -7.00 13.15 -7.99
C GLN A 186 -7.44 11.86 -7.31
N VAL A 187 -7.12 11.72 -6.03
CA VAL A 187 -7.72 10.71 -5.15
C VAL A 187 -8.83 11.38 -4.34
N ILE A 188 -9.96 10.72 -4.19
CA ILE A 188 -10.94 11.02 -3.15
C ILE A 188 -10.95 9.89 -2.12
N VAL A 189 -11.18 10.23 -0.85
CA VAL A 189 -11.54 9.25 0.17
C VAL A 189 -13.06 9.20 0.22
N ARG A 190 -13.62 8.01 0.08
CA ARG A 190 -15.07 7.81 0.18
C ARG A 190 -15.39 6.81 1.28
N PHE A 191 -16.00 7.24 2.36
CA PHE A 191 -16.51 6.30 3.32
C PHE A 191 -17.74 5.62 2.73
N ASP A 192 -17.68 4.29 2.62
CA ASP A 192 -18.82 3.51 2.16
C ASP A 192 -19.76 3.23 3.32
N ASP A 193 -20.48 4.27 3.72
CA ASP A 193 -21.27 4.38 4.94
C ASP A 193 -22.74 3.99 4.72
N THR A 194 -22.96 2.77 4.21
CA THR A 194 -24.29 2.27 3.86
C THR A 194 -24.93 1.37 4.91
N ASN A 195 -24.19 1.02 5.98
CA ASN A 195 -24.59 0.12 7.04
C ASN A 195 -24.64 0.83 8.41
N PRO A 196 -25.80 1.39 8.80
CA PRO A 196 -25.90 2.21 10.00
C PRO A 196 -25.58 1.46 11.31
N ASP A 197 -25.64 0.13 11.33
CA ASP A 197 -25.42 -0.67 12.54
C ASP A 197 -23.94 -0.90 12.87
N LYS A 198 -23.04 -0.73 11.89
CA LYS A 198 -21.62 -1.07 12.02
C LYS A 198 -20.69 0.12 12.03
N GLU A 199 -21.22 1.31 11.80
CA GLU A 199 -20.45 2.50 11.52
C GLU A 199 -20.27 3.35 12.77
N SER A 200 -19.08 3.90 12.93
CA SER A 200 -18.75 4.80 14.04
C SER A 200 -17.88 5.94 13.56
N ASN A 201 -18.12 7.14 14.10
CA ASN A 201 -17.23 8.29 13.90
C ASN A 201 -15.79 7.98 14.35
N GLU A 202 -15.63 7.11 15.36
CA GLU A 202 -14.30 6.64 15.79
C GLU A 202 -13.53 5.96 14.65
N PHE A 203 -14.21 5.13 13.83
CA PHE A 203 -13.56 4.45 12.72
C PHE A 203 -13.21 5.45 11.62
N VAL A 204 -14.10 6.40 11.31
CA VAL A 204 -13.83 7.49 10.35
C VAL A 204 -12.58 8.27 10.75
N ASP A 205 -12.49 8.70 12.01
CA ASP A 205 -11.37 9.51 12.51
C ASP A 205 -10.04 8.73 12.45
N ASN A 206 -10.04 7.46 12.88
CA ASN A 206 -8.85 6.60 12.80
C ASN A 206 -8.44 6.32 11.36
N LEU A 207 -9.40 6.04 10.47
CA LEU A 207 -9.15 5.82 9.05
C LEU A 207 -8.46 7.03 8.41
N LEU A 208 -8.93 8.25 8.69
CA LEU A 208 -8.30 9.46 8.18
C LEU A 208 -6.88 9.64 8.69
N LYS A 209 -6.64 9.34 9.97
CA LYS A 209 -5.29 9.39 10.58
C LYS A 209 -4.35 8.36 9.95
N ASP A 210 -4.82 7.16 9.69
CA ASP A 210 -4.01 6.12 9.05
C ASP A 210 -3.69 6.49 7.60
N ILE A 211 -4.65 7.05 6.85
CA ILE A 211 -4.44 7.57 5.49
C ILE A 211 -3.38 8.68 5.47
N GLU A 212 -3.44 9.61 6.44
CA GLU A 212 -2.43 10.67 6.60
C GLU A 212 -1.06 10.09 6.95
N THR A 213 -1.02 9.08 7.84
CA THR A 213 0.21 8.38 8.24
C THR A 213 0.87 7.67 7.04
N LEU A 214 0.06 7.14 6.12
CA LEU A 214 0.52 6.56 4.86
C LEU A 214 0.99 7.61 3.84
N GLY A 215 0.83 8.91 4.13
CA GLY A 215 1.23 10.01 3.26
C GLY A 215 0.34 10.21 2.03
N ILE A 216 -0.88 9.66 2.06
CA ILE A 216 -1.82 9.71 0.94
C ILE A 216 -2.46 11.09 0.86
N LYS A 217 -2.41 11.70 -0.32
CA LYS A 217 -2.98 13.01 -0.59
C LYS A 217 -4.31 12.85 -1.29
N TYR A 218 -5.38 13.28 -0.64
CA TYR A 218 -6.72 13.26 -1.21
C TYR A 218 -7.27 14.68 -1.39
N SER A 219 -8.16 14.81 -2.37
CA SER A 219 -8.78 16.09 -2.77
C SER A 219 -10.10 16.37 -2.03
N ALA A 220 -10.79 15.32 -1.59
CA ALA A 220 -12.04 15.41 -0.86
C ALA A 220 -12.28 14.14 -0.03
N VAL A 221 -13.01 14.31 1.07
CA VAL A 221 -13.69 13.23 1.79
C VAL A 221 -15.17 13.27 1.39
N THR A 222 -15.74 12.12 1.04
CA THR A 222 -17.13 11.97 0.65
C THR A 222 -17.77 10.79 1.37
N TYR A 223 -19.09 10.79 1.50
CA TYR A 223 -19.86 9.73 2.13
C TYR A 223 -20.83 9.15 1.10
N THR A 224 -20.98 7.84 1.02
CA THR A 224 -21.98 7.20 0.14
C THR A 224 -23.40 7.64 0.54
N SER A 225 -23.65 7.83 1.84
CA SER A 225 -24.94 8.26 2.39
C SER A 225 -25.42 9.63 1.86
N ASP A 226 -24.50 10.56 1.57
CA ASP A 226 -24.82 11.86 0.93
C ASP A 226 -25.51 11.68 -0.44
N TYR A 227 -25.29 10.54 -1.10
CA TYR A 227 -25.85 10.21 -2.40
C TYR A 227 -27.14 9.38 -2.32
N PHE A 228 -27.64 9.04 -1.12
CA PHE A 228 -28.87 8.26 -0.98
C PHE A 228 -30.07 8.81 -1.76
N PRO A 229 -30.36 10.14 -1.77
CA PRO A 229 -31.45 10.65 -2.59
C PRO A 229 -31.33 10.29 -4.08
N GLN A 230 -30.12 10.36 -4.63
CA GLN A 230 -29.84 10.00 -6.03
C GLN A 230 -29.92 8.48 -6.24
N LEU A 231 -29.39 7.70 -5.30
CA LEU A 231 -29.44 6.23 -5.36
C LEU A 231 -30.89 5.71 -5.31
N MET A 232 -31.74 6.34 -4.50
CA MET A 232 -33.17 6.01 -4.43
C MET A 232 -33.90 6.38 -5.73
N GLU A 233 -33.60 7.53 -6.34
CA GLU A 233 -34.15 7.90 -7.65
C GLU A 233 -33.74 6.90 -8.74
N MET A 234 -32.46 6.48 -8.75
CA MET A 234 -31.95 5.47 -9.68
C MET A 234 -32.62 4.12 -9.47
N ALA A 235 -32.85 3.70 -8.22
CA ALA A 235 -33.58 2.47 -7.92
C ALA A 235 -35.02 2.51 -8.46
N GLU A 236 -35.74 3.61 -8.25
CA GLU A 236 -37.08 3.79 -8.83
C GLU A 236 -37.06 3.77 -10.37
N LYS A 237 -36.05 4.38 -10.98
CA LYS A 237 -35.89 4.37 -12.43
C LYS A 237 -35.67 2.94 -12.94
N LEU A 238 -34.84 2.14 -12.28
CA LEU A 238 -34.64 0.73 -12.62
C LEU A 238 -35.92 -0.08 -12.51
N ILE A 239 -36.76 0.18 -11.50
CA ILE A 239 -38.07 -0.47 -11.36
C ILE A 239 -38.99 -0.07 -12.53
N LYS A 240 -39.06 1.23 -12.86
CA LYS A 240 -39.88 1.74 -13.98
C LYS A 240 -39.45 1.18 -15.34
N GLU A 241 -38.15 0.92 -15.51
CA GLU A 241 -37.59 0.30 -16.72
C GLU A 241 -37.73 -1.24 -16.75
N GLY A 242 -38.32 -1.85 -15.71
CA GLY A 242 -38.47 -3.31 -15.60
C GLY A 242 -37.15 -4.05 -15.36
N LYS A 243 -36.11 -3.35 -14.87
CA LYS A 243 -34.77 -3.90 -14.61
C LYS A 243 -34.53 -4.26 -13.13
N ALA A 244 -35.45 -3.86 -12.25
CA ALA A 244 -35.44 -4.19 -10.83
C ALA A 244 -36.86 -4.54 -10.34
N TYR A 245 -36.95 -5.39 -9.33
CA TYR A 245 -38.20 -5.78 -8.67
C TYR A 245 -37.99 -5.87 -7.15
N VAL A 246 -39.07 -5.78 -6.38
CA VAL A 246 -39.04 -5.94 -4.92
C VAL A 246 -39.29 -7.40 -4.58
N ASP A 247 -38.47 -7.97 -3.69
CA ASP A 247 -38.57 -9.37 -3.28
C ASP A 247 -38.74 -9.46 -1.76
N ASP A 248 -39.90 -9.97 -1.34
CA ASP A 248 -40.27 -10.25 0.05
C ASP A 248 -40.11 -11.74 0.42
N THR A 249 -39.50 -12.54 -0.46
CA THR A 249 -39.19 -13.95 -0.19
C THR A 249 -38.26 -14.07 1.03
N PRO A 250 -38.57 -14.95 2.01
CA PRO A 250 -37.71 -15.16 3.16
C PRO A 250 -36.27 -15.49 2.77
N ARG A 251 -35.30 -14.93 3.51
CA ARG A 251 -33.85 -14.99 3.20
C ARG A 251 -33.36 -16.40 2.89
N GLU A 252 -33.72 -17.40 3.69
CA GLU A 252 -33.30 -18.79 3.49
C GLU A 252 -33.78 -19.36 2.15
N LYS A 253 -35.03 -19.05 1.78
CA LYS A 253 -35.61 -19.48 0.51
C LYS A 253 -34.98 -18.76 -0.67
N MET A 254 -34.74 -17.45 -0.55
CA MET A 254 -34.05 -16.65 -1.58
C MET A 254 -32.61 -17.16 -1.82
N GLN A 255 -31.92 -17.59 -0.76
CA GLN A 255 -30.60 -18.19 -0.87
C GLN A 255 -30.65 -19.52 -1.62
N HIS A 256 -31.59 -20.41 -1.27
CA HIS A 256 -31.78 -21.68 -1.97
C HIS A 256 -32.12 -21.50 -3.45
N GLU A 257 -33.10 -20.63 -3.76
CA GLU A 257 -33.50 -20.32 -5.14
C GLU A 257 -32.33 -19.78 -5.98
N ARG A 258 -31.49 -18.93 -5.38
CA ARG A 258 -30.28 -18.40 -6.04
C ARG A 258 -29.26 -19.50 -6.36
N MET A 259 -29.03 -20.43 -5.44
CA MET A 259 -28.08 -21.54 -5.64
C MET A 259 -28.53 -22.51 -6.73
N GLU A 260 -29.85 -22.71 -6.85
CA GLU A 260 -30.46 -23.60 -7.85
C GLU A 260 -30.79 -22.87 -9.19
N GLY A 261 -30.55 -21.57 -9.29
CA GLY A 261 -30.89 -20.77 -10.48
C GLY A 261 -32.39 -20.63 -10.74
N ILE A 262 -33.21 -20.76 -9.69
CA ILE A 262 -34.67 -20.67 -9.77
C ILE A 262 -35.08 -19.19 -9.67
N GLU A 263 -35.94 -18.74 -10.58
CA GLU A 263 -36.47 -17.37 -10.53
C GLU A 263 -37.37 -17.15 -9.30
N SER A 264 -37.17 -16.01 -8.63
CA SER A 264 -38.07 -15.58 -7.56
C SER A 264 -39.50 -15.41 -8.09
N LYS A 265 -40.48 -15.75 -7.25
CA LYS A 265 -41.91 -15.55 -7.57
C LYS A 265 -42.23 -14.07 -7.85
N CYS A 266 -41.46 -13.17 -7.25
CA CYS A 266 -41.65 -11.71 -7.36
C CYS A 266 -40.98 -11.12 -8.61
N ARG A 267 -40.15 -11.89 -9.33
CA ARG A 267 -39.38 -11.42 -10.49
C ARG A 267 -40.24 -10.80 -11.59
N ASN A 268 -41.41 -11.39 -11.83
CA ASN A 268 -42.33 -10.99 -12.90
C ASN A 268 -43.48 -10.09 -12.39
N ASN A 269 -43.33 -9.48 -11.21
CA ASN A 269 -44.29 -8.48 -10.72
C ASN A 269 -44.41 -7.32 -11.71
N SER A 270 -45.60 -6.73 -11.81
CA SER A 270 -45.78 -5.53 -12.63
C SER A 270 -44.99 -4.34 -12.04
N VAL A 271 -44.70 -3.36 -12.88
CA VAL A 271 -44.02 -2.12 -12.45
C VAL A 271 -44.80 -1.43 -11.33
N GLU A 272 -46.13 -1.38 -11.45
CA GLU A 272 -47.01 -0.77 -10.43
C GLU A 272 -46.93 -1.49 -9.09
N GLU A 273 -46.92 -2.83 -9.10
CA GLU A 273 -46.83 -3.60 -7.85
C GLU A 273 -45.45 -3.43 -7.21
N ASN A 274 -44.37 -3.46 -7.97
CA ASN A 274 -43.02 -3.21 -7.44
C ASN A 274 -42.87 -1.80 -6.85
N LEU A 275 -43.38 -0.76 -7.51
CA LEU A 275 -43.35 0.61 -6.97
C LEU A 275 -44.21 0.75 -5.71
N LYS A 276 -45.32 0.03 -5.63
CA LYS A 276 -46.17 0.01 -4.44
C LYS A 276 -45.47 -0.68 -3.26
N LEU A 277 -44.76 -1.79 -3.51
CA LEU A 277 -43.97 -2.48 -2.49
C LEU A 277 -42.76 -1.66 -2.05
N TRP A 278 -42.06 -0.99 -2.96
CA TRP A 278 -40.88 -0.16 -2.69
C TRP A 278 -41.17 1.04 -1.78
N ARG A 279 -42.38 1.61 -1.87
CA ARG A 279 -42.79 2.79 -1.09
C ARG A 279 -43.30 2.47 0.31
N LYS A 280 -43.47 1.19 0.65
CA LYS A 280 -43.87 0.75 1.99
C LYS A 280 -42.66 0.71 2.91
#